data_AF-A0A960PV87-F1
#
_entry.id   AF-A0A960PV87-F1
#
_cell.length_a   1.000
_cell.length_b   1.000
_cell.length_c   1.000
_cell.angle_alpha   90.00
_cell.angle_beta   90.00
_cell.angle_gamma   90.00
#
_symmetry.space_group_name_H-M   'P 1'
#
loop_
_entity.id
_entity.type
_entity.pdbx_description
1 polymer ?
#
loop_
_entity_poly.entity_id
_entity_poly.type
_entity_poly.pdbx_seq_one_letter_code
_entity_poly.pdbx_strand_id
1 'polypeptide(L)'
;MPPPTPPRPVGPVAGKGLRAAARALDGIIELCLCIGVLIVAGERYRIWGDAFLVWLAIAAYEGLSTAWFGASPGKRIVGVRVVELDRPGRPTMRAAIRRAAISGVLVLVLPVGLLVSLAAIGARAGGVSIAALIVSLVAFGGWLASVLGDPLGRGVADRSGPTMVIAERFGGIVSTNDLPGFADAVRPPRMTPRGRIADADVRVRARLRRLDDAPVLAGAIGLLALAASVPVAGDDTSPRTQLLVIVATSLAWIVVFVAHEARLITRQGATPGHRLAGLCVVDRRTGTPPRGGRSFGRALALGLTMYVPLLWPLLAVSLLTMRYSDQGRGLHDLVGGTLVVSDPSLAPEEQRQRTMRMRLGRAG
;
A
#
# COMPACT_ATOMS: atom_id res chain seq x y z
N MET A 1 -6.98 10.24 43.77
CA MET A 1 -7.03 10.49 42.31
C MET A 1 -5.76 9.92 41.70
N PRO A 2 -5.82 9.17 40.59
CA PRO A 2 -4.60 8.85 39.85
C PRO A 2 -3.93 10.16 39.38
N PRO A 3 -2.59 10.24 39.38
CA PRO A 3 -1.89 11.43 38.90
C PRO A 3 -2.30 11.74 37.45
N PRO A 4 -2.38 13.02 37.06
CA PRO A 4 -2.68 13.39 35.68
C PRO A 4 -1.66 12.72 34.77
N THR A 5 -2.15 11.95 33.80
CA THR A 5 -1.31 11.30 32.81
C THR A 5 -0.50 12.39 32.12
N PRO A 6 0.84 12.32 32.08
CA PRO A 6 1.66 13.33 31.43
C PRO A 6 1.16 13.51 29.98
N PRO A 7 1.14 14.75 29.46
CA PRO A 7 0.69 15.01 28.11
C PRO A 7 1.47 14.11 27.16
N ARG A 8 0.74 13.29 26.38
CA ARG A 8 1.39 12.42 25.39
C ARG A 8 2.22 13.34 24.50
N PRO A 9 3.53 13.08 24.34
CA PRO A 9 4.36 13.88 23.46
C PRO A 9 3.66 13.90 22.10
N VAL A 10 3.29 15.09 21.64
CA VAL A 10 2.70 15.27 20.32
C VAL A 10 3.81 14.90 19.36
N GLY A 11 3.78 13.66 18.87
CA GLY A 11 4.81 13.14 18.00
C GLY A 11 5.00 14.06 16.79
N PRO A 12 6.17 14.01 16.14
CA PRO A 12 6.49 14.92 15.04
C PRO A 12 5.51 14.81 13.86
N VAL A 13 4.77 13.70 13.77
CA VAL A 13 3.91 13.36 12.63
C VAL A 13 2.79 14.37 12.46
N ALA A 14 2.71 14.97 11.27
CA ALA A 14 1.59 15.83 10.92
C ALA A 14 0.27 15.02 10.94
N GLY A 15 -0.79 15.63 11.49
CA GLY A 15 -2.12 15.03 11.49
C GLY A 15 -2.58 14.67 10.08
N LYS A 16 -3.36 13.58 9.95
CA LYS A 16 -3.84 13.09 8.65
C LYS A 16 -4.62 14.14 7.87
N GLY A 17 -5.43 14.95 8.57
CA GLY A 17 -6.19 16.05 7.97
C GLY A 17 -5.28 17.08 7.30
N LEU A 18 -4.21 17.52 7.98
CA LEU A 18 -3.22 18.45 7.41
C LEU A 18 -2.53 17.84 6.19
N ARG A 19 -2.17 16.55 6.24
CA ARG A 19 -1.53 15.88 5.10
C ARG A 19 -2.47 15.72 3.90
N ALA A 20 -3.75 15.43 4.14
CA ALA A 20 -4.76 15.37 3.10
C ALA A 20 -5.00 16.76 2.49
N ALA A 21 -5.12 17.81 3.32
CA ALA A 21 -5.24 19.20 2.88
C ALA A 21 -4.03 19.63 2.05
N ALA A 22 -2.80 19.37 2.52
CA ALA A 22 -1.57 19.63 1.77
C ALA A 22 -1.60 18.98 0.39
N ARG A 23 -2.01 17.70 0.34
CA ARG A 23 -2.05 16.93 -0.91
C ARG A 23 -3.14 17.43 -1.86
N ALA A 24 -4.29 17.87 -1.34
CA ALA A 24 -5.34 18.48 -2.16
C ALA A 24 -4.85 19.80 -2.80
N LEU A 25 -4.19 20.67 -2.02
CA LEU A 25 -3.59 21.91 -2.52
C LEU A 25 -2.50 21.62 -3.56
N ASP A 26 -1.59 20.69 -3.28
CA ASP A 26 -0.57 20.25 -4.25
C ASP A 26 -1.23 19.69 -5.52
N GLY A 27 -2.32 18.93 -5.40
CA GLY A 27 -3.04 18.36 -6.53
C GLY A 27 -3.66 19.42 -7.45
N ILE A 28 -4.15 20.53 -6.91
CA ILE A 28 -4.64 21.66 -7.71
C ILE A 28 -3.48 22.29 -8.49
N ILE A 29 -2.35 22.52 -7.83
CA ILE A 29 -1.15 23.11 -8.48
C ILE A 29 -0.63 22.18 -9.58
N GLU A 30 -0.54 20.89 -9.29
CA GLU A 30 -0.12 19.87 -10.25
C GLU A 30 -1.08 19.79 -11.43
N LEU A 31 -2.40 19.89 -11.22
CA LEU A 31 -3.38 19.95 -12.30
C LEU A 31 -3.15 21.17 -13.20
N CYS A 32 -2.90 22.35 -12.63
CA CYS A 32 -2.56 23.54 -13.41
C CYS A 32 -1.25 23.34 -14.20
N LEU A 33 -0.24 22.70 -13.61
CA LEU A 33 1.01 22.35 -14.30
C LEU A 33 0.77 21.37 -15.45
N CYS A 34 -0.05 20.34 -15.24
CA CYS A 34 -0.44 19.40 -16.31
C CYS A 34 -1.06 20.16 -17.49
N ILE A 35 -2.05 21.01 -17.22
CA ILE A 35 -2.74 21.79 -18.26
C ILE A 35 -1.74 22.70 -19.00
N GLY A 36 -0.89 23.42 -18.26
CA GLY A 36 0.12 24.30 -18.86
C GLY A 36 1.11 23.54 -19.76
N VAL A 37 1.61 22.38 -19.30
CA VAL A 37 2.49 21.52 -20.10
C VAL A 37 1.79 21.06 -21.38
N LEU A 38 0.54 20.60 -21.29
CA LEU A 38 -0.22 20.13 -22.45
C LEU A 38 -0.49 21.25 -23.47
N ILE A 39 -0.78 22.47 -23.01
CA ILE A 39 -0.97 23.64 -23.88
C ILE A 39 0.34 23.99 -24.60
N VAL A 40 1.47 23.99 -23.89
CA VAL A 40 2.78 24.36 -24.46
C VAL A 40 3.32 23.27 -25.40
N ALA A 41 3.11 22.00 -25.04
CA ALA A 41 3.47 20.85 -25.87
C ALA A 41 2.72 20.85 -27.21
N GLY A 42 1.46 21.33 -27.21
CA GLY A 42 0.59 21.35 -28.37
C GLY A 42 0.31 19.95 -28.92
N GLU A 43 -0.20 19.85 -30.15
CA GLU A 43 -0.48 18.56 -30.80
C GLU A 43 0.78 17.83 -31.31
N ARG A 44 1.98 18.35 -31.02
CA ARG A 44 3.24 17.83 -31.59
C ARG A 44 3.67 16.49 -30.98
N TYR A 45 3.30 16.21 -29.74
CA TYR A 45 3.77 15.03 -29.01
C TYR A 45 2.70 13.94 -28.97
N ARG A 46 3.16 12.68 -28.96
CA ARG A 46 2.28 11.52 -28.74
C ARG A 46 1.93 11.44 -27.25
N ILE A 47 0.83 10.78 -26.92
CA ILE A 47 0.33 10.58 -25.55
C ILE A 47 1.41 10.22 -24.50
N TRP A 48 2.42 9.44 -24.89
CA TRP A 48 3.54 9.05 -24.02
C TRP A 48 4.55 10.17 -23.78
N GLY A 49 4.81 11.01 -24.79
CA GLY A 49 5.64 12.20 -24.66
C GLY A 49 5.01 13.21 -23.70
N ASP A 50 3.72 13.48 -23.89
CA ASP A 50 2.96 14.37 -22.99
C ASP A 50 2.91 13.83 -21.56
N ALA A 51 2.61 12.54 -21.41
CA ALA A 51 2.61 11.87 -20.11
C ALA A 51 3.98 11.97 -19.41
N PHE A 52 5.07 11.82 -20.16
CA PHE A 52 6.43 11.98 -19.64
C PHE A 52 6.74 13.43 -19.24
N LEU A 53 6.39 14.41 -20.07
CA LEU A 53 6.61 15.83 -19.78
C LEU A 53 5.81 16.28 -18.54
N VAL A 54 4.56 15.84 -18.43
CA VAL A 54 3.71 16.09 -17.26
C VAL A 54 4.31 15.45 -16.01
N TRP A 55 4.72 14.18 -16.09
CA TRP A 55 5.39 13.51 -14.99
C TRP A 55 6.66 14.25 -14.55
N LEU A 56 7.49 14.67 -15.51
CA LEU A 56 8.72 15.40 -15.25
C LEU A 56 8.45 16.75 -14.59
N ALA A 57 7.42 17.48 -15.04
CA ALA A 57 7.01 18.76 -14.45
C ALA A 57 6.54 18.59 -13.00
N ILE A 58 5.70 17.58 -12.72
CA ILE A 58 5.25 17.27 -11.35
C ILE A 58 6.44 16.87 -10.47
N ALA A 59 7.31 15.99 -10.96
CA ALA A 59 8.48 15.53 -10.23
C ALA A 59 9.46 16.66 -9.94
N ALA A 60 9.68 17.58 -10.89
CA ALA A 60 10.49 18.77 -10.71
C ALA A 60 9.85 19.73 -9.71
N TYR A 61 8.55 20.04 -9.84
CA TYR A 61 7.81 20.87 -8.90
C TYR A 61 7.91 20.35 -7.46
N GLU A 62 7.51 19.10 -7.22
CA GLU A 62 7.48 18.55 -5.86
C GLU A 62 8.90 18.29 -5.35
N GLY A 63 9.81 17.81 -6.20
CA GLY A 63 11.18 17.45 -5.86
C GLY A 63 12.02 18.67 -5.51
N LEU A 64 12.05 19.67 -6.38
CA LEU A 64 12.83 20.90 -6.16
C LEU A 64 12.26 21.71 -5.00
N SER A 65 10.93 21.86 -4.90
CA SER A 65 10.32 22.55 -3.76
C SER A 65 10.64 21.85 -2.44
N THR A 66 10.57 20.52 -2.41
CA THR A 66 10.90 19.74 -1.22
C THR A 66 12.38 19.84 -0.85
N ALA A 67 13.29 19.80 -1.83
CA ALA A 67 14.72 19.94 -1.59
C ALA A 67 15.09 21.34 -1.06
N TRP A 68 14.55 22.39 -1.70
CA TRP A 68 14.92 23.77 -1.37
C TRP A 68 14.20 24.30 -0.14
N PHE A 69 12.91 24.01 0.04
CA PHE A 69 12.11 24.59 1.11
C PHE A 69 11.77 23.58 2.21
N GLY A 70 12.11 22.30 2.04
CA GLY A 70 11.65 21.24 2.93
C GLY A 70 10.17 20.90 2.73
N ALA A 71 9.47 21.50 1.76
CA ALA A 71 8.06 21.24 1.49
C ALA A 71 7.66 21.77 0.11
N SER A 72 6.64 21.16 -0.49
CA SER A 72 5.91 21.77 -1.59
C SER A 72 5.05 22.95 -1.09
N PRO A 73 4.67 23.89 -1.96
CA PRO A 73 3.76 24.98 -1.63
C PRO A 73 2.51 24.56 -0.84
N GLY A 74 1.80 23.51 -1.26
CA GLY A 74 0.61 23.03 -0.54
C GLY A 74 0.91 22.58 0.89
N LYS A 75 2.07 21.94 1.12
CA LYS A 75 2.53 21.53 2.45
C LYS A 75 2.88 22.73 3.33
N ARG A 76 3.55 23.75 2.76
CA ARG A 76 3.89 24.99 3.48
C ARG A 76 2.64 25.74 3.93
N ILE A 77 1.64 25.85 3.05
CA ILE A 77 0.37 26.55 3.35
C ILE A 77 -0.31 25.97 4.59
N VAL A 78 -0.25 24.65 4.79
CA VAL A 78 -0.88 23.99 5.94
C VAL A 78 0.05 23.77 7.14
N GLY A 79 1.26 24.35 7.12
CA GLY A 79 2.22 24.26 8.22
C GLY A 79 2.81 22.86 8.42
N VAL A 80 3.04 22.11 7.34
CA VAL A 80 3.74 20.82 7.38
C VAL A 80 4.97 20.83 6.49
N ARG A 81 5.98 20.06 6.89
CA ARG A 81 7.22 19.90 6.12
C ARG A 81 7.63 18.45 5.97
N VAL A 82 8.40 18.18 4.94
CA VAL A 82 9.06 16.91 4.68
C VAL A 82 10.44 16.95 5.33
N VAL A 83 10.78 15.90 6.07
CA VAL A 83 12.13 15.67 6.59
C VAL A 83 12.66 14.34 6.09
N GLU A 84 13.97 14.28 5.90
CA GLU A 84 14.67 13.01 5.69
C GLU A 84 14.96 12.37 7.05
N LEU A 85 14.77 11.06 7.15
CA LEU A 85 15.01 10.33 8.38
C LEU A 85 16.50 10.33 8.73
N ASP A 86 16.81 10.32 10.02
CA ASP A 86 18.18 10.30 10.57
C ASP A 86 19.03 11.52 10.17
N ARG A 87 18.40 12.57 9.60
CA ARG A 87 19.09 13.79 9.16
C ARG A 87 18.38 15.04 9.69
N PRO A 88 19.10 16.04 10.20
CA PRO A 88 18.50 17.33 10.56
C PRO A 88 18.12 18.13 9.31
N GLY A 89 17.11 18.98 9.45
CA GLY A 89 16.78 20.01 8.46
C GLY A 89 15.91 19.52 7.30
N ARG A 90 16.27 19.96 6.09
CA ARG A 90 15.55 19.67 4.84
C ARG A 90 16.04 18.35 4.22
N PRO A 91 15.22 17.65 3.43
CA PRO A 91 15.66 16.45 2.72
C PRO A 91 16.75 16.78 1.70
N THR A 92 17.65 15.83 1.46
CA THR A 92 18.61 15.92 0.36
C THR A 92 17.89 15.97 -1.00
N MET A 93 18.53 16.56 -2.00
CA MET A 93 18.01 16.60 -3.37
C MET A 93 17.66 15.18 -3.89
N ARG A 94 18.51 14.20 -3.59
CA ARG A 94 18.28 12.79 -3.95
C ARG A 94 17.02 12.22 -3.30
N ALA A 95 16.85 12.40 -1.99
CA ALA A 95 15.66 11.95 -1.26
C ALA A 95 14.38 12.62 -1.79
N ALA A 96 14.43 13.94 -2.00
CA ALA A 96 13.33 14.74 -2.49
C ALA A 96 12.90 14.35 -3.92
N ILE A 97 13.84 14.23 -4.86
CA ILE A 97 13.55 13.80 -6.24
C ILE A 97 13.02 12.36 -6.27
N ARG A 98 13.63 11.43 -5.52
CA ARG A 98 13.15 10.03 -5.48
C ARG A 98 11.73 9.93 -4.94
N ARG A 99 11.38 10.74 -3.94
CA ARG A 99 10.02 10.86 -3.43
C ARG A 99 9.08 11.44 -4.49
N ALA A 100 9.46 12.55 -5.11
CA ALA A 100 8.65 13.26 -6.09
C ALA A 100 8.42 12.47 -7.39
N ALA A 101 9.43 11.74 -7.87
CA ALA A 101 9.30 10.85 -9.02
C ALA A 101 8.24 9.77 -8.80
N ILE A 102 8.26 9.12 -7.63
CA ILE A 102 7.25 8.11 -7.25
C ILE A 102 5.87 8.76 -7.09
N SER A 103 5.80 9.93 -6.45
CA SER A 103 4.56 10.71 -6.31
C SER A 103 3.97 11.05 -7.69
N GLY A 104 4.77 11.59 -8.60
CA GLY A 104 4.38 11.93 -9.97
C GLY A 104 3.85 10.74 -10.76
N VAL A 105 4.48 9.55 -10.66
CA VAL A 105 3.93 8.34 -11.30
C VAL A 105 2.54 8.02 -10.78
N LEU A 106 2.36 8.05 -9.45
CA LEU A 106 1.07 7.72 -8.82
C LEU A 106 -0.01 8.74 -9.19
N VAL A 107 0.37 10.01 -9.33
CA VAL A 107 -0.52 11.09 -9.76
C VAL A 107 -0.88 11.00 -11.23
N LEU A 108 0.05 10.56 -12.08
CA LEU A 108 -0.15 10.49 -13.53
C LEU A 108 -1.00 9.28 -13.92
N VAL A 109 -0.73 8.12 -13.33
CA VAL A 109 -1.36 6.84 -13.73
C VAL A 109 -2.89 6.91 -13.58
N LEU A 110 -3.39 7.60 -12.56
CA LEU A 110 -4.81 7.63 -12.22
C LEU A 110 -5.68 8.47 -13.18
N PRO A 111 -5.40 9.76 -13.42
CA PRO A 111 -6.12 10.58 -14.40
C PRO A 111 -5.82 10.17 -15.83
N VAL A 112 -4.56 9.84 -16.18
CA VAL A 112 -4.24 9.43 -17.57
C VAL A 112 -4.93 8.12 -17.90
N GLY A 113 -4.84 7.12 -17.02
CA GLY A 113 -5.49 5.85 -17.30
C GLY A 113 -7.03 5.96 -17.26
N LEU A 114 -7.62 6.81 -16.42
CA LEU A 114 -9.05 7.12 -16.46
C LEU A 114 -9.47 7.81 -17.76
N LEU A 115 -8.72 8.82 -18.21
CA LEU A 115 -8.98 9.55 -19.46
C LEU A 115 -8.84 8.63 -20.68
N VAL A 116 -7.79 7.79 -20.73
CA VAL A 116 -7.62 6.77 -21.77
C VAL A 116 -8.80 5.80 -21.77
N SER A 117 -9.26 5.36 -20.60
CA SER A 117 -10.44 4.49 -20.50
C SER A 117 -11.69 5.17 -21.01
N LEU A 118 -11.96 6.41 -20.62
CA LEU A 118 -13.14 7.17 -21.07
C LEU A 118 -13.10 7.44 -22.58
N ALA A 119 -11.95 7.84 -23.12
CA ALA A 119 -11.77 8.08 -24.55
C ALA A 119 -11.94 6.78 -25.37
N ALA A 120 -11.38 5.67 -24.90
CA ALA A 120 -11.51 4.38 -25.57
C ALA A 120 -12.93 3.78 -25.46
N ILE A 121 -13.69 4.09 -24.40
CA ILE A 121 -15.13 3.80 -24.33
C ILE A 121 -15.89 4.58 -25.41
N GLY A 122 -15.62 5.87 -25.56
CA GLY A 122 -16.22 6.70 -26.62
C GLY A 122 -15.88 6.22 -28.03
N ALA A 123 -14.66 5.73 -28.23
CA ALA A 123 -14.18 5.24 -29.53
C ALA A 123 -14.58 3.78 -29.86
N ARG A 124 -15.36 3.10 -29.00
CA ARG A 124 -15.70 1.66 -29.11
C ARG A 124 -14.48 0.72 -29.19
N ALA A 125 -13.30 1.18 -28.76
CA ALA A 125 -12.07 0.40 -28.69
C ALA A 125 -11.99 -0.39 -27.37
N GLY A 126 -12.92 -1.35 -27.19
CA GLY A 126 -13.24 -1.96 -25.90
C GLY A 126 -12.08 -2.67 -25.17
N GLY A 127 -11.06 -3.17 -25.87
CA GLY A 127 -9.93 -3.86 -25.24
C GLY A 127 -8.96 -2.92 -24.51
N VAL A 128 -8.66 -1.76 -25.12
CA VAL A 128 -7.68 -0.79 -24.59
C VAL A 128 -8.25 -0.04 -23.39
N SER A 129 -9.56 0.25 -23.39
CA SER A 129 -10.23 0.94 -22.28
C SER A 129 -10.22 0.13 -20.98
N ILE A 130 -10.43 -1.19 -21.06
CA ILE A 130 -10.47 -2.09 -19.89
C ILE A 130 -9.07 -2.23 -19.28
N ALA A 131 -8.04 -2.45 -20.10
CA ALA A 131 -6.67 -2.58 -19.61
C ALA A 131 -6.19 -1.30 -18.90
N ALA A 132 -6.42 -0.13 -19.49
CA ALA A 132 -6.09 1.16 -18.89
C ALA A 132 -6.83 1.40 -17.57
N LEU A 133 -8.10 0.98 -17.49
CA LEU A 133 -8.91 1.12 -16.28
C LEU A 133 -8.36 0.24 -15.17
N ILE A 134 -8.04 -1.02 -15.48
CA ILE A 134 -7.46 -1.96 -14.53
C ILE A 134 -6.15 -1.41 -13.98
N VAL A 135 -5.23 -0.94 -14.84
CA VAL A 135 -3.94 -0.36 -14.40
C VAL A 135 -4.16 0.85 -13.48
N SER A 136 -5.11 1.72 -13.81
CA SER A 136 -5.48 2.88 -12.99
C SER A 136 -5.98 2.47 -11.61
N LEU A 137 -6.88 1.49 -11.57
CA LEU A 137 -7.44 0.98 -10.33
C LEU A 137 -6.38 0.25 -9.49
N VAL A 138 -5.45 -0.51 -10.12
CA VAL A 138 -4.33 -1.18 -9.42
C VAL A 138 -3.45 -0.13 -8.75
N ALA A 139 -3.05 0.89 -9.52
CA ALA A 139 -2.19 1.95 -9.03
C ALA A 139 -2.87 2.75 -7.91
N PHE A 140 -4.17 3.06 -8.06
CA PHE A 140 -4.96 3.70 -7.00
C PHE A 140 -5.04 2.85 -5.75
N GLY A 141 -5.41 1.57 -5.88
CA GLY A 141 -5.54 0.65 -4.77
C GLY A 141 -4.21 0.48 -4.02
N GLY A 142 -3.10 0.36 -4.76
CA GLY A 142 -1.75 0.30 -4.20
C GLY A 142 -1.35 1.58 -3.47
N TRP A 143 -1.65 2.75 -4.05
CA TRP A 143 -1.44 4.05 -3.41
C TRP A 143 -2.25 4.19 -2.12
N LEU A 144 -3.55 3.91 -2.18
CA LEU A 144 -4.47 4.03 -1.07
C LEU A 144 -4.08 3.07 0.06
N ALA A 145 -3.79 1.80 -0.26
CA ALA A 145 -3.31 0.82 0.71
C ALA A 145 -1.99 1.25 1.36
N SER A 146 -1.11 1.89 0.59
CA SER A 146 0.17 2.39 1.09
C SER A 146 0.00 3.50 2.13
N VAL A 147 -0.89 4.47 1.87
CA VAL A 147 -1.18 5.59 2.78
C VAL A 147 -2.03 5.14 3.97
N LEU A 148 -3.02 4.28 3.74
CA LEU A 148 -3.93 3.81 4.78
C LEU A 148 -3.29 2.77 5.71
N GLY A 149 -2.38 1.95 5.17
CA GLY A 149 -1.71 0.90 5.92
C GLY A 149 -0.77 1.46 6.98
N ASP A 150 -0.04 2.53 6.66
CA ASP A 150 1.02 3.06 7.52
C ASP A 150 0.46 3.83 8.73
N PRO A 151 0.86 3.51 9.97
CA PRO A 151 0.37 4.19 11.17
C PRO A 151 0.81 5.66 11.23
N LEU A 152 2.00 5.94 10.70
CA LEU A 152 2.55 7.29 10.52
C LEU A 152 2.04 7.94 9.21
N GLY A 153 1.26 7.19 8.44
CA GLY A 153 0.71 7.53 7.14
C GLY A 153 1.77 7.70 6.04
N ARG A 154 3.01 7.22 6.20
CA ARG A 154 4.04 7.33 5.17
C ARG A 154 3.63 6.54 3.93
N GLY A 155 3.40 7.25 2.82
CA GLY A 155 3.06 6.65 1.52
C GLY A 155 4.25 5.98 0.86
N VAL A 156 4.07 5.43 -0.35
CA VAL A 156 5.18 4.79 -1.11
C VAL A 156 6.27 5.82 -1.40
N ALA A 157 5.89 7.03 -1.79
CA ALA A 157 6.78 8.14 -2.06
C ALA A 157 7.64 8.50 -0.82
N ASP A 158 7.04 8.59 0.37
CA ASP A 158 7.78 8.91 1.60
C ASP A 158 8.76 7.79 1.98
N ARG A 159 8.46 6.54 1.62
CA ARG A 159 9.32 5.39 1.91
C ARG A 159 10.44 5.21 0.90
N SER A 160 10.21 5.57 -0.36
CA SER A 160 11.27 5.59 -1.38
C SER A 160 12.29 6.70 -1.10
N GLY A 161 11.84 7.85 -0.59
CA GLY A 161 12.68 9.00 -0.24
C GLY A 161 13.37 8.98 1.13
N PRO A 162 13.45 7.83 1.83
CA PRO A 162 13.41 7.77 3.30
C PRO A 162 12.99 9.07 4.03
N THR A 163 11.81 9.59 3.70
CA THR A 163 11.29 10.83 4.30
C THR A 163 10.05 10.60 5.16
N MET A 164 9.65 11.66 5.86
CA MET A 164 8.41 11.73 6.64
C MET A 164 7.83 13.16 6.55
N VAL A 165 6.50 13.26 6.58
CA VAL A 165 5.82 14.56 6.70
C VAL A 165 5.53 14.83 8.17
N ILE A 166 6.05 15.95 8.67
CA ILE A 166 5.99 16.37 10.07
C ILE A 166 5.36 17.76 10.19
N ALA A 167 4.92 18.13 11.38
CA ALA A 167 4.50 19.51 11.64
C ALA A 167 5.70 20.45 11.51
N GLU A 168 5.51 21.63 10.91
CA GLU A 168 6.59 22.59 10.67
C GLU A 168 7.29 23.03 11.97
N ARG A 169 6.51 23.20 13.04
CA ARG A 169 6.99 23.55 14.39
C ARG A 169 7.92 22.52 15.04
N PHE A 170 8.01 21.29 14.52
CA PHE A 170 8.90 20.29 15.08
C PHE A 170 10.34 20.54 14.61
N GLY A 171 11.22 20.92 15.54
CA GLY A 171 12.63 21.21 15.28
C GLY A 171 13.59 20.03 15.42
N GLY A 172 13.11 18.86 15.91
CA GLY A 172 13.96 17.70 16.19
C GLY A 172 14.35 16.90 14.93
N ILE A 173 15.25 15.94 15.14
CA ILE A 173 15.57 14.89 14.16
C ILE A 173 14.57 13.75 14.34
N VAL A 174 14.09 13.17 13.24
CA VAL A 174 13.28 11.96 13.26
C VAL A 174 14.19 10.78 12.96
N SER A 175 14.61 10.03 13.97
CA SER A 175 15.38 8.82 13.71
C SER A 175 14.47 7.72 13.14
N THR A 176 15.01 6.94 12.22
CA THR A 176 14.42 5.68 11.76
C THR A 176 14.14 4.74 12.95
N ASN A 177 14.98 4.79 13.99
CA ASN A 177 14.84 3.96 15.19
C ASN A 177 13.65 4.37 16.06
N ASP A 178 13.22 5.63 15.98
CA ASP A 178 12.11 6.17 16.78
C ASP A 178 10.74 5.95 16.12
N LEU A 179 10.70 5.60 14.83
CA LEU A 179 9.46 5.41 14.08
C LEU A 179 8.47 4.44 14.74
N PRO A 180 8.88 3.31 15.35
CA PRO A 180 7.96 2.45 16.10
C PRO A 180 7.38 3.16 17.31
N GLY A 181 8.19 3.92 18.06
CA GLY A 181 7.74 4.71 19.21
C GLY A 181 6.73 5.78 18.80
N PHE A 182 6.98 6.49 17.69
CA PHE A 182 6.02 7.44 17.13
C PHE A 182 4.75 6.74 16.64
N ALA A 183 4.85 5.54 16.05
CA ALA A 183 3.69 4.80 15.59
C ALA A 183 2.83 4.35 16.77
N ASP A 184 3.45 3.84 17.83
CA ASP A 184 2.79 3.41 19.05
C ASP A 184 2.22 4.62 19.83
N ALA A 185 2.86 5.80 19.76
CA ALA A 185 2.34 7.04 20.36
C ALA A 185 1.11 7.59 19.60
N VAL A 186 1.16 7.62 18.26
CA VAL A 186 0.03 8.01 17.40
C VAL A 186 -1.11 7.01 17.54
N ARG A 187 -0.77 5.73 17.70
CA ARG A 187 -1.72 4.65 17.77
C ARG A 187 -1.25 3.59 18.76
N PRO A 188 -1.72 3.66 20.01
CA PRO A 188 -1.38 2.70 21.04
C PRO A 188 -1.62 1.26 20.56
N PRO A 189 -0.71 0.33 20.88
CA PRO A 189 -0.89 -1.08 20.58
C PRO A 189 -2.23 -1.57 21.11
N ARG A 190 -3.03 -2.20 20.24
CA ARG A 190 -4.28 -2.81 20.68
C ARG A 190 -3.97 -4.15 21.33
N MET A 191 -4.48 -4.36 22.53
CA MET A 191 -4.28 -5.59 23.29
C MET A 191 -5.56 -6.42 23.28
N THR A 192 -5.41 -7.74 23.23
CA THR A 192 -6.48 -8.71 23.45
C THR A 192 -6.02 -9.72 24.50
N PRO A 193 -6.91 -10.57 25.03
CA PRO A 193 -6.49 -11.73 25.83
C PRO A 193 -5.54 -12.68 25.09
N ARG A 194 -5.40 -12.54 23.77
CA ARG A 194 -4.49 -13.34 22.92
C ARG A 194 -3.17 -12.64 22.61
N GLY A 195 -2.91 -11.46 23.18
CA GLY A 195 -1.71 -10.66 22.96
C GLY A 195 -1.96 -9.39 22.14
N ARG A 196 -0.85 -8.71 21.78
CA ARG A 196 -0.86 -7.49 20.96
C ARG A 196 -1.36 -7.81 19.56
N ILE A 197 -2.39 -7.09 19.11
CA ILE A 197 -2.93 -7.20 17.75
C ILE A 197 -1.89 -6.64 16.78
N ALA A 198 -1.68 -7.35 15.68
CA ALA A 198 -0.78 -6.90 14.64
C ALA A 198 -1.30 -5.62 13.96
N ASP A 199 -0.40 -4.65 13.78
CA ASP A 199 -0.73 -3.41 13.07
C ASP A 199 -0.96 -3.68 11.57
N ALA A 200 -1.86 -2.91 10.96
CA ALA A 200 -2.29 -3.13 9.58
C ALA A 200 -1.12 -3.04 8.57
N ASP A 201 -0.16 -2.13 8.78
CA ASP A 201 1.05 -2.01 7.98
C ASP A 201 1.91 -3.27 8.02
N VAL A 202 2.13 -3.81 9.22
CA VAL A 202 2.96 -5.00 9.44
C VAL A 202 2.32 -6.19 8.74
N ARG A 203 0.99 -6.32 8.85
CA ARG A 203 0.21 -7.36 8.16
C ARG A 203 0.28 -7.24 6.63
N VAL A 204 0.14 -6.04 6.08
CA VAL A 204 0.24 -5.81 4.63
C VAL A 204 1.65 -6.13 4.13
N ARG A 205 2.70 -5.75 4.87
CA ARG A 205 4.09 -6.03 4.48
C ARG A 205 4.45 -7.50 4.61
N ALA A 206 4.04 -8.14 5.70
CA ALA A 206 4.11 -9.60 5.84
C ALA A 206 3.44 -10.30 4.65
N ARG A 207 2.30 -9.77 4.18
CA ARG A 207 1.62 -10.30 3.00
C ARG A 207 2.43 -10.08 1.72
N LEU A 208 3.05 -8.92 1.52
CA LEU A 208 3.87 -8.65 0.32
C LEU A 208 5.12 -9.54 0.26
N ARG A 209 5.77 -9.78 1.40
CA ARG A 209 6.95 -10.66 1.51
C ARG A 209 6.63 -12.15 1.42
N ARG A 210 5.37 -12.53 1.26
CA ARG A 210 5.00 -13.94 1.12
C ARG A 210 5.64 -14.59 -0.13
N LEU A 211 5.98 -13.78 -1.14
CA LEU A 211 6.54 -14.27 -2.40
C LEU A 211 8.01 -14.65 -2.27
N ASP A 212 8.71 -14.06 -1.30
CA ASP A 212 10.15 -14.25 -1.09
C ASP A 212 10.48 -15.74 -0.78
N ASP A 213 9.59 -16.44 -0.06
CA ASP A 213 9.78 -17.86 0.34
C ASP A 213 8.74 -18.82 -0.28
N ALA A 214 8.05 -18.42 -1.34
CA ALA A 214 6.99 -19.23 -1.95
C ALA A 214 7.25 -19.49 -3.44
N PRO A 215 8.21 -20.37 -3.79
CA PRO A 215 8.55 -20.66 -5.18
C PRO A 215 7.34 -21.18 -5.97
N VAL A 216 6.41 -21.88 -5.31
CA VAL A 216 5.15 -22.33 -5.92
C VAL A 216 4.27 -21.14 -6.34
N LEU A 217 4.14 -20.12 -5.49
CA LEU A 217 3.37 -18.91 -5.81
C LEU A 217 4.08 -18.08 -6.89
N ALA A 218 5.41 -17.94 -6.80
CA ALA A 218 6.20 -17.23 -7.80
C ALA A 218 6.13 -17.92 -9.17
N GLY A 219 6.30 -19.23 -9.22
CA GLY A 219 6.18 -20.04 -10.43
C GLY A 219 4.77 -19.98 -11.03
N ALA A 220 3.72 -20.02 -10.21
CA ALA A 220 2.36 -19.84 -10.68
C ALA A 220 2.10 -18.42 -11.21
N ILE A 221 2.63 -17.35 -10.59
CA ILE A 221 2.57 -15.99 -11.16
C ILE A 221 3.28 -15.95 -12.52
N GLY A 222 4.47 -16.55 -12.63
CA GLY A 222 5.21 -16.66 -13.88
C GLY A 222 4.41 -17.37 -14.97
N LEU A 223 3.74 -18.48 -14.63
CA LEU A 223 2.90 -19.24 -15.55
C LEU A 223 1.67 -18.44 -16.00
N LEU A 224 1.04 -17.67 -15.11
CA LEU A 224 -0.08 -16.78 -15.44
C LEU A 224 0.34 -15.64 -16.38
N ALA A 225 1.47 -15.01 -16.08
CA ALA A 225 2.04 -13.97 -16.93
C ALA A 225 2.40 -14.53 -18.31
N LEU A 226 2.98 -15.73 -18.36
CA LEU A 226 3.26 -16.43 -19.60
C LEU A 226 1.97 -16.74 -20.36
N ALA A 227 0.95 -17.32 -19.72
CA ALA A 227 -0.33 -17.65 -20.34
C ALA A 227 -1.06 -16.41 -20.90
N ALA A 228 -0.94 -15.25 -20.24
CA ALA A 228 -1.46 -13.98 -20.75
C ALA A 228 -0.65 -13.42 -21.95
N SER A 229 0.59 -13.87 -22.12
CA SER A 229 1.51 -13.42 -23.17
C SER A 229 1.62 -14.36 -24.37
N VAL A 230 1.15 -15.61 -24.24
CA VAL A 230 1.13 -16.57 -25.36
C VAL A 230 0.14 -16.05 -26.40
N PRO A 231 0.59 -15.66 -27.60
CA PRO A 231 -0.33 -15.42 -28.70
C PRO A 231 -1.04 -16.74 -28.96
N VAL A 232 -2.36 -16.77 -28.79
CA VAL A 232 -3.14 -17.96 -29.14
C VAL A 232 -3.06 -18.07 -30.65
N ALA A 233 -2.16 -18.93 -31.13
CA ALA A 233 -1.79 -18.99 -32.53
C ALA A 233 -3.03 -19.23 -33.40
N GLY A 234 -3.35 -18.25 -34.25
CA GLY A 234 -4.48 -18.23 -35.16
C GLY A 234 -4.93 -16.78 -35.39
N ASP A 235 -5.00 -16.36 -36.67
CA ASP A 235 -5.41 -15.02 -37.10
C ASP A 235 -6.82 -14.60 -36.61
N ASP A 236 -7.57 -15.53 -36.02
CA ASP A 236 -8.94 -15.38 -35.49
C ASP A 236 -8.99 -15.46 -33.96
N THR A 237 -8.02 -14.88 -33.24
CA THR A 237 -8.14 -14.81 -31.78
C THR A 237 -9.25 -13.83 -31.37
N SER A 238 -10.48 -14.34 -31.28
CA SER A 238 -11.60 -13.53 -30.84
C SER A 238 -11.31 -12.98 -29.42
N PRO A 239 -11.71 -11.73 -29.10
CA PRO A 239 -11.59 -11.17 -27.75
C PRO A 239 -12.20 -12.06 -26.66
N ARG A 240 -13.16 -12.93 -27.02
CA ARG A 240 -13.77 -13.91 -26.13
C ARG A 240 -12.78 -14.98 -25.69
N THR A 241 -11.93 -15.48 -26.59
CA THR A 241 -10.92 -16.50 -26.28
C THR A 241 -9.89 -15.96 -25.30
N GLN A 242 -9.38 -14.74 -25.53
CA GLN A 242 -8.43 -14.11 -24.60
C GLN A 242 -9.06 -13.85 -23.23
N LEU A 243 -10.31 -13.37 -23.19
CA LEU A 243 -11.04 -13.20 -21.93
C LEU A 243 -11.21 -14.53 -21.19
N LEU A 244 -11.57 -15.61 -21.88
CA LEU A 244 -11.70 -16.94 -21.28
C LEU A 244 -10.38 -17.43 -20.70
N VAL A 245 -9.26 -17.26 -21.40
CA VAL A 245 -7.93 -17.61 -20.87
C VAL A 245 -7.62 -16.81 -19.61
N ILE A 246 -7.84 -15.49 -19.62
CA ILE A 246 -7.61 -14.63 -18.44
C ILE A 246 -8.49 -15.07 -17.26
N VAL A 247 -9.77 -15.34 -17.49
CA VAL A 247 -10.70 -15.78 -16.45
C VAL A 247 -10.30 -17.15 -15.90
N ALA A 248 -10.04 -18.13 -16.77
CA ALA A 248 -9.68 -19.49 -16.36
C ALA A 248 -8.36 -19.52 -15.58
N THR A 249 -7.34 -18.81 -16.06
CA THR A 249 -6.03 -18.69 -15.39
C THR A 249 -6.16 -17.96 -14.04
N SER A 250 -6.96 -16.88 -13.97
CA SER A 250 -7.25 -16.17 -12.71
C SER A 250 -7.99 -17.05 -11.70
N LEU A 251 -8.96 -17.86 -12.14
CA LEU A 251 -9.68 -18.80 -11.28
C LEU A 251 -8.74 -19.88 -10.74
N ALA A 252 -7.91 -20.48 -11.61
CA ALA A 252 -6.91 -21.46 -11.21
C ALA A 252 -5.94 -20.88 -10.16
N TRP A 253 -5.49 -19.64 -10.37
CA TRP A 253 -4.66 -18.91 -9.41
C TRP A 253 -5.33 -18.74 -8.05
N ILE A 254 -6.59 -18.32 -8.02
CA ILE A 254 -7.35 -18.16 -6.77
C ILE A 254 -7.43 -19.50 -6.04
N VAL A 255 -7.68 -20.61 -6.74
CA VAL A 255 -7.72 -21.95 -6.13
C VAL A 255 -6.36 -22.31 -5.51
N VAL A 256 -5.27 -22.16 -6.25
CA VAL A 256 -3.90 -22.43 -5.76
C VAL A 256 -3.57 -21.56 -4.54
N PHE A 257 -3.89 -20.27 -4.62
CA PHE A 257 -3.67 -19.33 -3.53
C PHE A 257 -4.45 -19.74 -2.27
N VAL A 258 -5.75 -20.02 -2.41
CA VAL A 258 -6.63 -20.38 -1.29
C VAL A 258 -6.16 -21.68 -0.63
N ALA A 259 -5.84 -22.71 -1.43
CA ALA A 259 -5.35 -23.98 -0.92
C ALA A 259 -4.02 -23.81 -0.16
N HIS A 260 -3.08 -23.04 -0.72
CA HIS A 260 -1.78 -22.79 -0.10
C HIS A 260 -1.91 -22.00 1.21
N GLU A 261 -2.66 -20.89 1.20
CA GLU A 261 -2.90 -20.07 2.39
C GLU A 261 -3.63 -20.87 3.47
N ALA A 262 -4.70 -21.58 3.13
CA ALA A 262 -5.47 -22.38 4.09
C ALA A 262 -4.61 -23.48 4.72
N ARG A 263 -3.75 -24.16 3.93
CA ARG A 263 -2.83 -25.19 4.42
C ARG A 263 -1.80 -24.62 5.41
N LEU A 264 -1.14 -23.51 5.05
CA LEU A 264 -0.13 -22.89 5.91
C LEU A 264 -0.74 -22.41 7.22
N ILE A 265 -1.86 -21.70 7.14
CA ILE A 265 -2.55 -21.18 8.32
C ILE A 265 -3.07 -22.31 9.21
N THR A 266 -3.58 -23.40 8.63
CA THR A 266 -4.05 -24.55 9.43
C THR A 266 -2.91 -25.28 10.15
N ARG A 267 -1.77 -25.48 9.47
CA ARG A 267 -0.65 -26.26 10.02
C ARG A 267 0.26 -25.46 10.94
N GLN A 268 0.51 -24.20 10.59
CA GLN A 268 1.56 -23.39 11.21
C GLN A 268 0.98 -22.18 11.95
N GLY A 269 -0.33 -21.89 11.80
CA GLY A 269 -0.91 -20.64 12.31
C GLY A 269 -0.35 -19.39 11.65
N ALA A 270 0.50 -19.49 10.62
CA ALA A 270 1.19 -18.34 10.05
C ALA A 270 1.62 -18.64 8.61
N THR A 271 1.76 -17.58 7.81
CA THR A 271 2.46 -17.64 6.52
C THR A 271 3.94 -17.29 6.73
N PRO A 272 4.85 -17.56 5.78
CA PRO A 272 6.25 -17.15 5.89
C PRO A 272 6.42 -15.68 6.30
N GLY A 273 5.74 -14.77 5.61
CA GLY A 273 5.80 -13.35 5.94
C GLY A 273 5.22 -13.00 7.32
N HIS A 274 4.22 -13.73 7.83
CA HIS A 274 3.77 -13.54 9.22
C HIS A 274 4.88 -13.93 10.21
N ARG A 275 5.56 -15.06 10.01
CA ARG A 275 6.66 -15.50 10.88
C ARG A 275 7.84 -14.53 10.87
N LEU A 276 8.21 -14.01 9.70
CA LEU A 276 9.23 -12.97 9.55
C LEU A 276 8.86 -11.70 10.34
N ALA A 277 7.57 -11.39 10.45
CA ALA A 277 7.08 -10.28 11.25
C ALA A 277 6.88 -10.61 12.74
N GLY A 278 7.08 -11.85 13.18
CA GLY A 278 6.76 -12.29 14.54
C GLY A 278 5.25 -12.28 14.82
N LEU A 279 4.45 -12.66 13.82
CA LEU A 279 3.00 -12.69 13.87
C LEU A 279 2.46 -14.12 13.69
N CYS A 280 1.32 -14.37 14.32
CA CYS A 280 0.53 -15.58 14.11
C CYS A 280 -0.97 -15.24 13.93
N VAL A 281 -1.66 -16.15 13.27
CA VAL A 281 -3.10 -16.15 13.03
C VAL A 281 -3.71 -17.18 13.95
N VAL A 282 -4.57 -16.72 14.84
CA VAL A 282 -5.22 -17.55 15.85
C VAL A 282 -6.74 -17.50 15.68
N ASP A 283 -7.39 -18.60 15.99
CA ASP A 283 -8.84 -18.64 16.17
C ASP A 283 -9.22 -17.74 17.36
N ARG A 284 -10.22 -16.89 17.19
CA ARG A 284 -10.62 -15.92 18.22
C ARG A 284 -11.11 -16.61 19.50
N ARG A 285 -11.76 -17.76 19.38
CA ARG A 285 -12.38 -18.49 20.50
C ARG A 285 -11.38 -19.39 21.21
N THR A 286 -10.53 -20.10 20.48
CA THR A 286 -9.59 -21.07 21.07
C THR A 286 -8.18 -20.52 21.27
N GLY A 287 -7.77 -19.53 20.46
CA GLY A 287 -6.40 -18.99 20.40
C GLY A 287 -5.37 -19.93 19.79
N THR A 288 -5.82 -21.08 19.29
CA THR A 288 -4.98 -22.01 18.53
C THR A 288 -5.04 -21.65 17.04
N PRO A 289 -4.14 -22.19 16.20
CA PRO A 289 -4.27 -22.04 14.75
C PRO A 289 -5.67 -22.46 14.27
N PRO A 290 -6.34 -21.65 13.42
CA PRO A 290 -7.66 -21.99 12.92
C PRO A 290 -7.58 -23.27 12.06
N ARG A 291 -8.64 -24.08 12.08
CA ARG A 291 -8.70 -25.37 11.37
C ARG A 291 -9.86 -25.46 10.39
N GLY A 292 -9.71 -26.32 9.40
CA GLY A 292 -10.76 -26.68 8.45
C GLY A 292 -11.40 -25.49 7.74
N GLY A 293 -12.73 -25.42 7.78
CA GLY A 293 -13.53 -24.39 7.09
C GLY A 293 -13.20 -22.95 7.50
N ARG A 294 -12.68 -22.71 8.71
CA ARG A 294 -12.27 -21.36 9.15
C ARG A 294 -11.06 -20.83 8.39
N SER A 295 -10.03 -21.67 8.23
CA SER A 295 -8.84 -21.33 7.46
C SER A 295 -9.15 -21.20 5.97
N PHE A 296 -9.99 -22.08 5.44
CA PHE A 296 -10.47 -22.00 4.05
C PHE A 296 -11.29 -20.72 3.81
N GLY A 297 -12.30 -20.43 4.64
CA GLY A 297 -13.14 -19.24 4.51
C GLY A 297 -12.32 -17.95 4.60
N ARG A 298 -11.36 -17.89 5.54
CA ARG A 298 -10.39 -16.77 5.61
C ARG A 298 -9.60 -16.62 4.32
N ALA A 299 -9.02 -17.71 3.82
CA ALA A 299 -8.20 -17.70 2.62
C ALA A 299 -9.02 -17.32 1.37
N LEU A 300 -10.24 -17.83 1.23
CA LEU A 300 -11.15 -17.53 0.13
C LEU A 300 -11.57 -16.07 0.13
N ALA A 301 -12.06 -15.56 1.26
CA ALA A 301 -12.45 -14.16 1.39
C ALA A 301 -11.29 -13.21 1.04
N LEU A 302 -10.08 -13.55 1.47
CA LEU A 302 -8.88 -12.80 1.11
C LEU A 302 -8.54 -12.93 -0.37
N GLY A 303 -8.57 -14.14 -0.93
CA GLY A 303 -8.22 -14.41 -2.32
C GLY A 303 -9.13 -13.65 -3.29
N LEU A 304 -10.44 -13.72 -3.04
CA LEU A 304 -11.44 -12.99 -3.81
C LEU A 304 -11.24 -11.48 -3.70
N THR A 305 -11.16 -10.93 -2.48
CA THR A 305 -11.01 -9.47 -2.29
C THR A 305 -9.68 -8.93 -2.82
N MET A 306 -8.62 -9.74 -2.86
CA MET A 306 -7.32 -9.29 -3.34
C MET A 306 -7.15 -9.43 -4.85
N TYR A 307 -7.63 -10.53 -5.44
CA TYR A 307 -7.37 -10.88 -6.84
C TYR A 307 -8.52 -10.62 -7.80
N VAL A 308 -9.72 -10.30 -7.32
CA VAL A 308 -10.84 -9.93 -8.18
C VAL A 308 -11.02 -8.41 -8.09
N PRO A 309 -10.62 -7.62 -9.12
CA PRO A 309 -10.66 -6.15 -9.06
C PRO A 309 -12.04 -5.57 -8.73
N LEU A 310 -13.11 -6.24 -9.20
CA LEU A 310 -14.49 -5.85 -8.90
C LEU A 310 -14.78 -5.85 -7.38
N LEU A 311 -14.03 -6.63 -6.59
CA LEU A 311 -14.17 -6.73 -5.14
C LEU A 311 -13.19 -5.82 -4.37
N TRP A 312 -12.40 -4.97 -5.04
CA TRP A 312 -11.50 -4.04 -4.36
C TRP A 312 -12.18 -2.97 -3.49
N PRO A 313 -13.40 -2.50 -3.77
CA PRO A 313 -14.14 -1.72 -2.78
C PRO A 313 -14.27 -2.47 -1.45
N LEU A 314 -14.50 -3.79 -1.48
CA LEU A 314 -14.51 -4.63 -0.27
C LEU A 314 -13.11 -4.79 0.33
N LEU A 315 -12.05 -4.83 -0.47
CA LEU A 315 -10.68 -4.80 0.04
C LEU A 315 -10.39 -3.49 0.79
N ALA A 316 -10.80 -2.35 0.24
CA ALA A 316 -10.69 -1.05 0.90
C ALA A 316 -11.46 -1.04 2.23
N VAL A 317 -12.70 -1.54 2.24
CA VAL A 317 -13.47 -1.76 3.47
C VAL A 317 -12.72 -2.69 4.43
N SER A 318 -12.11 -3.78 3.96
CA SER A 318 -11.31 -4.68 4.80
C SER A 318 -10.09 -3.99 5.42
N LEU A 319 -9.43 -3.09 4.70
CA LEU A 319 -8.31 -2.31 5.24
C LEU A 319 -8.80 -1.27 6.26
N LEU A 320 -9.93 -0.63 5.99
CA LEU A 320 -10.57 0.30 6.91
C LEU A 320 -11.03 -0.40 8.20
N THR A 321 -11.62 -1.60 8.10
CA THR A 321 -12.02 -2.38 9.30
C THR A 321 -10.81 -2.83 10.11
N MET A 322 -9.72 -3.29 9.47
CA MET A 322 -8.45 -3.54 10.17
C MET A 322 -7.92 -2.30 10.88
N ARG A 323 -8.09 -1.15 10.22
CA ARG A 323 -7.62 0.15 10.72
C ARG A 323 -8.50 0.74 11.80
N TYR A 324 -9.80 0.50 11.84
CA TYR A 324 -10.68 1.21 12.77
C TYR A 324 -11.40 0.32 13.77
N SER A 325 -11.41 -1.02 13.60
CA SER A 325 -11.97 -1.92 14.61
C SER A 325 -11.04 -2.09 15.81
N ASP A 326 -11.57 -2.30 17.01
CA ASP A 326 -10.77 -2.57 18.22
C ASP A 326 -10.00 -3.89 18.12
N GLN A 327 -10.54 -4.84 17.34
CA GLN A 327 -9.93 -6.16 17.14
C GLN A 327 -8.96 -6.19 15.95
N GLY A 328 -8.84 -5.12 15.18
CA GLY A 328 -7.95 -5.03 14.02
C GLY A 328 -8.20 -6.08 12.94
N ARG A 329 -9.46 -6.52 12.79
CA ARG A 329 -9.86 -7.61 11.89
C ARG A 329 -10.25 -7.06 10.52
N GLY A 330 -9.75 -7.70 9.47
CA GLY A 330 -10.24 -7.49 8.11
C GLY A 330 -11.44 -8.37 7.81
N LEU A 331 -12.08 -8.17 6.65
CA LEU A 331 -13.20 -9.01 6.21
C LEU A 331 -12.83 -10.50 6.19
N HIS A 332 -11.62 -10.82 5.76
CA HIS A 332 -11.11 -12.19 5.77
C HIS A 332 -10.97 -12.78 7.18
N ASP A 333 -10.55 -11.97 8.16
CA ASP A 333 -10.48 -12.42 9.55
C ASP A 333 -11.88 -12.55 10.18
N LEU A 334 -12.82 -11.70 9.77
CA LEU A 334 -14.23 -11.77 10.16
C LEU A 334 -14.84 -13.10 9.71
N VAL A 335 -14.72 -13.42 8.42
CA VAL A 335 -15.18 -14.69 7.82
C VAL A 335 -14.50 -15.89 8.50
N GLY A 336 -13.19 -15.84 8.72
CA GLY A 336 -12.46 -16.94 9.36
C GLY A 336 -12.69 -17.08 10.86
N GLY A 337 -13.31 -16.11 11.53
CA GLY A 337 -13.36 -16.10 13.00
C GLY A 337 -11.98 -15.96 13.65
N THR A 338 -11.02 -15.29 12.99
CA THR A 338 -9.61 -15.24 13.41
C THR A 338 -9.16 -13.87 13.87
N LEU A 339 -7.99 -13.83 14.51
CA LEU A 339 -7.20 -12.66 14.87
C LEU A 339 -5.78 -12.83 14.36
N VAL A 340 -5.13 -11.73 13.99
CA VAL A 340 -3.68 -11.72 13.74
C VAL A 340 -3.03 -11.02 14.92
N VAL A 341 -2.30 -11.80 15.69
CA VAL A 341 -1.67 -11.36 16.93
C VAL A 341 -0.17 -11.58 16.86
N SER A 342 0.46 -11.01 17.86
CA SER A 342 1.83 -11.25 18.25
C SER A 342 2.09 -12.72 18.54
N ASP A 343 3.18 -13.27 18.00
CA ASP A 343 3.56 -14.64 18.31
C ASP A 343 3.93 -14.75 19.81
N PRO A 344 3.14 -15.49 20.62
CA PRO A 344 3.37 -15.57 22.06
C PRO A 344 4.63 -16.36 22.42
N SER A 345 5.24 -17.08 21.47
CA SER A 345 6.51 -17.79 21.70
C SER A 345 7.73 -16.89 21.66
N LEU A 346 7.60 -15.66 21.16
CA LEU A 346 8.70 -14.71 21.06
C LEU A 346 8.75 -13.79 22.28
N ALA A 347 9.97 -13.44 22.70
CA ALA A 347 10.15 -12.41 23.70
C ALA A 347 9.59 -11.06 23.18
N PRO A 348 8.99 -10.20 24.04
CA PRO A 348 8.41 -8.93 23.61
C PRO A 348 9.37 -8.02 22.83
N GLU A 349 10.66 -8.04 23.19
CA GLU A 349 11.70 -7.26 22.51
C GLU A 349 12.04 -7.85 21.14
N GLU A 350 12.20 -9.17 21.03
CA GLU A 350 12.42 -9.82 19.75
C GLU A 350 11.26 -9.54 18.78
N GLN A 351 10.04 -9.61 19.29
CA GLN A 351 8.87 -9.27 18.53
C GLN A 351 8.91 -7.81 18.03
N ARG A 352 9.24 -6.87 18.93
CA ARG A 352 9.36 -5.45 18.58
C ARG A 352 10.39 -5.26 17.47
N GLN A 353 11.52 -5.95 17.55
CA GLN A 353 12.57 -5.92 16.54
C GLN A 353 12.13 -6.52 15.19
N ARG A 354 11.45 -7.67 15.16
CA ARG A 354 10.91 -8.26 13.93
C ARG A 354 9.88 -7.35 13.26
N THR A 355 8.97 -6.79 14.06
CA THR A 355 7.98 -5.80 13.61
C THR A 355 8.67 -4.56 13.02
N MET A 356 9.71 -4.07 13.69
CA MET A 356 10.50 -2.93 13.23
C MET A 356 11.21 -3.23 11.91
N ARG A 357 11.93 -4.37 11.80
CA ARG A 357 12.57 -4.79 10.55
C ARG A 357 11.56 -4.89 9.41
N MET A 358 10.36 -5.41 9.67
CA MET A 358 9.29 -5.48 8.69
C MET A 358 8.86 -4.08 8.21
N ARG A 359 8.67 -3.12 9.14
CA ARG A 359 8.35 -1.71 8.81
C ARG A 359 9.44 -1.01 8.00
N LEU A 360 10.70 -1.34 8.26
CA LEU A 360 11.85 -0.78 7.54
C LEU A 360 12.11 -1.45 6.20
N GLY A 361 11.42 -2.56 5.89
CA GLY A 361 11.72 -3.35 4.70
C GLY A 361 13.06 -4.09 4.80
N ARG A 362 13.52 -4.40 6.01
CA ARG A 362 14.77 -5.13 6.31
C ARG A 362 14.52 -6.53 6.89
N ALA A 363 13.33 -7.09 6.72
CA ALA A 363 12.97 -8.41 7.26
C ALA A 363 13.37 -9.53 6.28
N GLY A 364 14.66 -9.76 6.11
CA GLY A 364 15.23 -10.79 5.23
C GLY A 364 16.52 -11.31 5.83
#